data_AF-A0A0G3VII8-F1
#
_entry.id   AF-A0A0G3VII8-F1
#
_cell.length_a   1.000
_cell.length_b   1.000
_cell.length_c   1.000
_cell.angle_alpha   90.00
_cell.angle_beta   90.00
_cell.angle_gamma   90.00
#
_symmetry.space_group_name_H-M   'P 1'
#
loop_
_entity.id
_entity.type
_entity.pdbx_description
1 polymer ?
#
loop_
_entity_poly.entity_id
_entity_poly.type
_entity_poly.pdbx_seq_one_letter_code
_entity_poly.pdbx_strand_id
1 'polypeptide(L)'
;MYRIRELPVLQDEAHRAIAYAAEYSDPPWHKDYFRERQYQFTRLGINAVILAVRLRKATGMPETRLTGHDEWSAVSVFRKVWRRERALRAAEATRNREWNQLVIPDGMSNQ
;
A
#
# COMPACT_ATOMS: atom_id res chain seq x y z
N MET A 1 0.15 -14.16 17.61
CA MET A 1 1.61 -13.89 17.67
C MET A 1 2.24 -13.76 16.28
N TYR A 2 1.98 -14.67 15.34
CA TYR A 2 2.59 -14.68 13.99
C TYR A 2 2.44 -13.38 13.19
N ARG A 3 1.26 -12.74 13.18
CA ARG A 3 1.04 -11.50 12.43
C ARG A 3 1.89 -10.31 12.88
N ILE A 4 2.35 -10.28 14.13
CA ILE A 4 3.26 -9.21 14.60
C ILE A 4 4.67 -9.44 14.05
N ARG A 5 5.11 -10.71 13.98
CA ARG A 5 6.40 -11.10 13.40
C ARG A 5 6.44 -10.96 11.87
N GLU A 6 5.29 -10.84 11.24
CA GLU A 6 5.15 -10.61 9.80
C GLU A 6 5.38 -9.13 9.41
N LEU A 7 5.21 -8.19 10.35
CA LEU A 7 5.37 -6.75 10.06
C LEU A 7 6.76 -6.38 9.50
N PRO A 8 7.90 -6.90 10.03
CA PRO A 8 9.21 -6.67 9.44
C PRO A 8 9.34 -7.18 8.00
N VAL A 9 8.74 -8.34 7.69
CA VAL A 9 8.74 -8.89 6.34
C VAL A 9 8.00 -7.97 5.38
N LEU A 10 6.81 -7.51 5.76
CA LEU A 10 6.02 -6.54 4.98
C LEU A 10 6.74 -5.20 4.85
N GLN A 11 7.52 -4.79 5.85
CA GLN A 11 8.33 -3.59 5.79
C GLN A 11 9.48 -3.73 4.78
N ASP A 12 10.17 -4.87 4.76
CA ASP A 12 11.21 -5.14 3.76
C ASP A 12 10.65 -5.20 2.34
N GLU A 13 9.49 -5.84 2.15
CA GLU A 13 8.78 -5.82 0.88
C GLU A 13 8.42 -4.39 0.43
N ALA A 14 7.91 -3.59 1.35
CA ALA A 14 7.62 -2.17 1.10
C ALA A 14 8.88 -1.41 0.67
N HIS A 15 10.00 -1.60 1.36
CA HIS A 15 11.27 -0.95 1.01
C HIS A 15 11.77 -1.37 -0.37
N ARG A 16 11.68 -2.66 -0.73
CA ARG A 16 12.04 -3.14 -2.07
C ARG A 16 11.19 -2.52 -3.16
N ALA A 17 9.86 -2.46 -2.96
CA ALA A 17 8.95 -1.82 -3.92
C ALA A 17 9.25 -0.33 -4.09
N ILE A 18 9.55 0.37 -3.00
CA ILE A 18 9.93 1.79 -3.03
C ILE A 18 11.25 1.99 -3.77
N ALA A 19 12.26 1.15 -3.50
CA ALA A 19 13.55 1.20 -4.16
C ALA A 19 13.39 1.00 -5.67
N TYR A 20 12.61 0.00 -6.08
CA TYR A 20 12.30 -0.23 -7.49
C TYR A 20 11.62 0.97 -8.14
N ALA A 21 10.63 1.58 -7.48
CA ALA A 21 9.99 2.80 -8.01
C ALA A 21 10.96 3.99 -8.10
N ALA A 22 11.95 4.06 -7.21
CA ALA A 22 12.98 5.11 -7.22
C ALA A 22 13.88 5.03 -8.46
N GLU A 23 14.16 3.82 -8.98
CA GLU A 23 15.02 3.62 -10.15
C GLU A 23 14.48 4.32 -11.41
N TYR A 24 13.15 4.42 -11.53
CA TYR A 24 12.48 5.02 -12.68
C TYR A 24 11.90 6.41 -12.38
N SER A 25 12.24 6.99 -11.23
CA SER A 25 11.58 8.20 -10.74
C SER A 25 12.38 9.46 -11.08
N ASP A 26 11.93 10.21 -12.07
CA ASP A 26 12.67 11.34 -12.63
C ASP A 26 12.68 12.62 -11.76
N PRO A 27 13.81 13.35 -11.70
CA PRO A 27 13.88 14.71 -11.17
C PRO A 27 13.01 15.69 -11.99
N PRO A 28 12.57 16.82 -11.40
CA PRO A 28 12.83 17.25 -10.01
C PRO A 28 11.79 16.72 -9.02
N TRP A 29 10.71 16.10 -9.49
CA TRP A 29 9.52 15.84 -8.67
C TRP A 29 9.50 14.45 -8.03
N HIS A 30 10.24 13.49 -8.58
CA HIS A 30 10.29 12.10 -8.12
C HIS A 30 8.91 11.50 -7.80
N LYS A 31 7.95 11.73 -8.69
CA LYS A 31 6.53 11.46 -8.43
C LYS A 31 6.27 10.00 -8.11
N ASP A 32 6.87 9.09 -8.86
CA ASP A 32 6.66 7.65 -8.71
C ASP A 32 7.25 7.13 -7.40
N TYR A 33 8.44 7.59 -7.01
CA TYR A 33 9.01 7.30 -5.70
C TYR A 33 8.09 7.75 -4.55
N PHE A 34 7.65 9.01 -4.54
CA PHE A 34 6.83 9.52 -3.44
C PHE A 34 5.45 8.86 -3.40
N ARG A 35 4.86 8.57 -4.57
CA ARG A 35 3.59 7.86 -4.67
C ARG A 35 3.71 6.44 -4.14
N GLU A 36 4.72 5.69 -4.55
CA GLU A 36 4.94 4.31 -4.10
C GLU A 36 5.23 4.26 -2.60
N ARG A 37 6.06 5.18 -2.10
CA ARG A 37 6.36 5.32 -0.66
C ARG A 37 5.11 5.58 0.16
N GLN A 38 4.25 6.51 -0.27
CA GLN A 38 2.99 6.79 0.43
C GLN A 38 2.08 5.58 0.45
N TYR A 39 1.97 4.86 -0.67
CA TYR A 39 1.14 3.66 -0.77
C TYR A 39 1.63 2.54 0.15
N GLN A 40 2.91 2.16 0.05
CA GLN A 40 3.47 1.02 0.77
C GLN A 40 3.43 1.23 2.29
N PHE A 41 3.81 2.43 2.76
CA PHE A 41 3.72 2.74 4.19
C PHE A 41 2.29 2.92 4.69
N THR A 42 1.35 3.34 3.84
CA THR A 42 -0.08 3.33 4.21
C THR A 42 -0.57 1.90 4.42
N ARG A 43 -0.24 0.97 3.50
CA ARG A 43 -0.63 -0.44 3.62
C ARG A 43 -0.04 -1.09 4.87
N LEU A 44 1.25 -0.86 5.14
CA LEU A 44 1.92 -1.33 6.36
C LEU A 44 1.29 -0.71 7.62
N GLY A 45 1.04 0.60 7.61
CA GLY A 45 0.44 1.34 8.72
C GLY A 45 -0.96 0.86 9.08
N ILE A 46 -1.81 0.56 8.09
CA ILE A 46 -3.14 -0.04 8.33
C ILE A 46 -3.00 -1.38 9.05
N ASN A 47 -2.10 -2.25 8.60
CA ASN A 47 -1.85 -3.54 9.26
C ASN A 47 -1.37 -3.36 10.70
N ALA A 48 -0.43 -2.44 10.93
CA ALA A 48 0.08 -2.12 12.26
C ALA A 48 -1.03 -1.60 13.19
N VAL A 49 -1.90 -0.70 12.73
CA VAL A 49 -3.04 -0.18 13.52
C VAL A 49 -4.01 -1.31 13.87
N ILE A 50 -4.37 -2.16 12.92
CA ILE A 50 -5.27 -3.30 13.17
C ILE A 50 -4.67 -4.23 14.23
N LEU A 51 -3.37 -4.52 14.15
CA LEU A 51 -2.70 -5.35 15.14
C LEU A 51 -2.64 -4.70 16.51
N ALA A 52 -2.34 -3.41 16.59
CA ALA A 52 -2.33 -2.66 17.84
C ALA A 52 -3.71 -2.66 18.53
N VAL A 53 -4.79 -2.41 17.77
CA VAL A 53 -6.17 -2.45 18.28
C VAL A 53 -6.53 -3.85 18.80
N ARG A 54 -6.22 -4.89 18.02
CA ARG A 54 -6.49 -6.28 18.42
C ARG A 54 -5.72 -6.69 19.66
N LEU A 55 -4.44 -6.31 19.76
CA LEU A 55 -3.61 -6.61 20.91
C LEU A 55 -4.16 -5.95 22.17
N ARG A 56 -4.52 -4.66 22.09
CA ARG A 56 -5.10 -3.93 23.23
C ARG A 56 -6.38 -4.55 23.74
N LYS A 57 -7.29 -4.93 22.82
CA LYS A 57 -8.53 -5.65 23.17
C LYS A 57 -8.24 -6.98 23.87
N ALA A 58 -7.26 -7.73 23.38
CA ALA A 58 -6.89 -9.02 23.97
C ALA A 58 -6.23 -8.89 25.36
N THR A 59 -5.61 -7.76 25.67
CA THR A 59 -4.90 -7.51 26.94
C THR A 59 -5.67 -6.61 27.91
N GLY A 60 -6.90 -6.20 27.58
CA GLY A 60 -7.69 -5.28 28.40
C GLY A 60 -7.12 -3.86 28.48
N MET A 61 -6.24 -3.49 27.55
CA MET A 61 -5.67 -2.14 27.51
C MET A 61 -6.67 -1.12 26.95
N PRO A 62 -6.60 0.15 27.39
CA PRO A 62 -7.42 1.22 26.85
C PRO A 62 -7.27 1.37 25.33
N GLU A 63 -8.32 1.93 24.71
CA GLU A 63 -8.34 2.24 23.28
C GLU A 63 -7.20 3.19 22.88
N THR A 64 -6.85 3.15 21.59
CA THR A 64 -5.72 3.90 21.06
C THR A 64 -6.16 5.15 20.32
N ARG A 65 -5.44 6.25 20.49
CA ARG A 65 -5.61 7.47 19.67
C ARG A 65 -5.39 7.24 18.18
N LEU A 66 -4.75 6.14 17.79
CA LEU A 66 -4.51 5.79 16.38
C LEU A 66 -5.82 5.66 15.58
N THR A 67 -6.91 5.27 16.24
CA THR A 67 -8.24 5.11 15.65
C THR A 67 -9.16 6.32 15.89
N GLY A 68 -8.61 7.45 16.35
CA GLY A 68 -9.40 8.65 16.60
C GLY A 68 -10.10 9.21 15.35
N HIS A 69 -11.11 10.04 15.57
CA HIS A 69 -11.88 10.71 14.50
C HIS A 69 -11.25 12.02 14.02
N ASP A 70 -10.13 12.41 14.61
CA ASP A 70 -9.37 13.58 14.21
C ASP A 70 -8.80 13.42 12.78
N GLU A 71 -8.64 14.54 12.09
CA GLU A 71 -8.14 14.59 10.71
C GLU A 71 -6.68 14.14 10.59
N TRP A 72 -5.91 14.24 11.68
CA TRP A 72 -4.52 13.81 11.79
C TRP A 72 -4.38 12.41 12.41
N SER A 73 -5.47 11.72 12.72
CA SER A 73 -5.39 10.35 13.21
C SER A 73 -4.76 9.43 12.15
N ALA A 74 -4.02 8.42 12.60
CA ALA A 74 -3.34 7.48 11.70
C ALA A 74 -4.35 6.83 10.73
N VAL A 75 -5.52 6.41 11.23
CA VAL A 75 -6.60 5.86 10.39
C VAL A 75 -7.12 6.87 9.39
N SER A 76 -7.34 8.13 9.78
CA SER A 76 -7.82 9.18 8.87
C SER A 76 -6.83 9.41 7.72
N VAL A 77 -5.55 9.54 8.02
CA VAL A 77 -4.48 9.74 7.03
C VAL A 77 -4.37 8.52 6.11
N PHE A 78 -4.29 7.31 6.68
CA PHE A 78 -4.19 6.10 5.88
C PHE A 78 -5.41 5.87 4.99
N ARG A 79 -6.62 6.15 5.47
CA ARG A 79 -7.85 5.99 4.69
C ARG A 79 -7.89 6.91 3.47
N LYS A 80 -7.40 8.15 3.60
CA LYS A 80 -7.30 9.12 2.49
C LYS A 80 -6.37 8.58 1.40
N VAL A 81 -5.14 8.19 1.77
CA VAL A 81 -4.16 7.65 0.81
C VAL A 81 -4.64 6.35 0.20
N TRP A 82 -5.15 5.42 1.01
CA TRP A 82 -5.62 4.12 0.54
C TRP A 82 -6.74 4.22 -0.49
N ARG A 83 -7.73 5.10 -0.28
CA ARG A 83 -8.81 5.32 -1.25
C ARG A 83 -8.29 5.86 -2.58
N ARG A 84 -7.38 6.84 -2.53
CA ARG A 84 -6.75 7.43 -3.71
C ARG A 84 -5.99 6.37 -4.50
N GLU A 85 -5.05 5.67 -3.84
CA GLU A 85 -4.17 4.71 -4.51
C GLU A 85 -4.92 3.46 -5.01
N ARG A 86 -5.94 3.00 -4.28
CA ARG A 86 -6.76 1.87 -4.74
C ARG A 86 -7.48 2.19 -6.05
N ALA A 87 -8.05 3.39 -6.18
CA ALA A 87 -8.73 3.82 -7.40
C ALA A 87 -7.74 3.92 -8.58
N LEU A 88 -6.59 4.57 -8.36
CA LEU A 88 -5.58 4.74 -9.40
C LEU A 88 -5.00 3.39 -9.86
N ARG A 89 -4.64 2.51 -8.92
CA ARG A 89 -4.09 1.18 -9.26
C ARG A 89 -5.11 0.27 -9.95
N ALA A 90 -6.40 0.40 -9.62
CA ALA A 90 -7.45 -0.32 -10.34
C ALA A 90 -7.54 0.15 -11.80
N ALA A 91 -7.51 1.47 -12.03
CA ALA A 91 -7.49 2.04 -13.38
C ALA A 91 -6.23 1.64 -14.16
N GLU A 92 -5.05 1.68 -13.53
CA GLU A 92 -3.79 1.21 -14.12
C GLU A 92 -3.83 -0.27 -14.47
N ALA A 93 -4.38 -1.11 -13.58
CA ALA A 93 -4.53 -2.54 -13.85
C ALA A 93 -5.46 -2.81 -15.05
N THR A 94 -6.56 -2.07 -15.18
CA THR A 94 -7.44 -2.15 -16.36
C THR A 94 -6.69 -1.74 -17.63
N ARG A 95 -6.01 -0.58 -17.62
CA ARG A 95 -5.23 -0.09 -18.76
C ARG A 95 -4.13 -1.06 -19.16
N ASN A 96 -3.39 -1.63 -18.19
CA ASN A 96 -2.31 -2.57 -18.46
C ASN A 96 -2.85 -3.89 -19.06
N ARG A 97 -4.05 -4.32 -18.67
CA ARG A 97 -4.71 -5.48 -19.29
C ARG A 97 -5.08 -5.20 -20.74
N GLU A 98 -5.70 -4.07 -21.01
CA GLU A 98 -6.06 -3.63 -22.37
C GLU A 98 -4.80 -3.54 -23.25
N TRP A 99 -3.73 -2.92 -22.74
CA TRP A 99 -2.48 -2.79 -23.48
C TRP A 99 -1.82 -4.15 -23.76
N ASN A 100 -1.79 -5.06 -22.78
CA ASN A 100 -1.26 -6.41 -22.97
C ASN A 100 -2.08 -7.22 -23.98
N GLN A 101 -3.41 -7.04 -24.02
CA GLN A 101 -4.28 -7.66 -25.04
C GLN A 101 -4.01 -7.12 -26.45
N LEU A 102 -3.67 -5.83 -26.58
CA LEU A 102 -3.30 -5.24 -27.87
C LEU A 102 -1.92 -5.71 -28.38
N VAL A 103 -0.99 -6.01 -27.47
CA VAL A 103 0.38 -6.45 -27.81
C VAL A 103 0.46 -7.94 -28.11
N ILE A 104 -0.43 -8.77 -27.56
CA ILE A 104 -0.54 -10.20 -27.88
C ILE A 104 -1.83 -10.40 -28.70
N PRO A 105 -1.75 -10.46 -30.04
CA PRO A 105 -2.94 -10.72 -30.85
C PRO A 105 -3.53 -12.09 -30.50
N ASP A 106 -4.87 -12.20 -30.53
CA ASP A 106 -5.68 -13.39 -30.21
C ASP A 106 -5.38 -14.68 -31.02
N GLY A 107 -4.27 -14.74 -31.75
CA GLY A 107 -3.84 -15.88 -32.57
C GLY A 107 -2.47 -16.48 -32.23
N MET A 108 -1.72 -15.98 -31.25
CA MET A 108 -0.37 -16.49 -30.92
C MET A 108 -0.27 -17.28 -29.61
N SER A 109 -1.40 -17.66 -28.99
CA SER A 109 -1.43 -18.35 -27.69
C SER A 109 -1.41 -19.89 -27.77
N ASN A 110 -1.20 -20.50 -28.94
CA ASN A 110 -1.05 -21.95 -29.08
C ASN A 110 0.07 -22.32 -30.07
N GLN A 111 1.30 -22.43 -29.57
CA GLN A 111 2.33 -23.39 -30.04
C GLN A 111 3.14 -23.86 -28.83
#